data_AF-A0A7J3V388-F1
#
_entry.id   AF-A0A7J3V388-F1
#
_cell.length_a   1.000
_cell.length_b   1.000
_cell.length_c   1.000
_cell.angle_alpha   90.00
_cell.angle_beta   90.00
_cell.angle_gamma   90.00
#
_symmetry.space_group_name_H-M   'P 1'
#
loop_
_entity.id
_entity.type
_entity.pdbx_description
1 polymer ?
#
loop_
_entity_poly.entity_id
_entity_poly.type
_entity_poly.pdbx_seq_one_letter_code
_entity_poly.pdbx_strand_id
1 'polypeptide(L)'
;MANDRVELAFKPLTVPEETIDLIAELASIEGGNARFAIELLWRAGKYADAEDLGVVLPECVRKAVSSIFALVKKSDLATLSLHEKLFLLGIARFFKENMDRAYASLTEAEKAYAIICEEFNVQPHTHTQLWKYLQNLSTLSIVKKAFQQQVNVEEQHLFTCRERLPTNWKENSPQFLKKKGLTQTVQYNKAHMHLFHHILQWRQKLANCPLCSLDLQNEKIFYQDDSFIVLRTKNPKGHRERIMIVYKRHQHTIPYKAYEHALTILSQIGREVFNYAPKFVILDTTFASINDHWHLVASDLDPKSDDFDQILATRWIKVVDNMYADQT
;
A
#
# COMPACT_ATOMS: atom_id res chain seq x y z
N MET A 1 -7.07 26.97 4.78
CA MET A 1 -7.87 26.06 3.93
C MET A 1 -7.73 24.60 4.30
N ALA A 2 -6.52 24.00 4.37
CA ALA A 2 -6.38 22.60 4.81
C ALA A 2 -6.76 22.42 6.30
N ASN A 3 -6.26 23.29 7.19
CA ASN A 3 -6.63 23.31 8.62
C ASN A 3 -8.15 23.41 8.83
N ASP A 4 -8.80 24.36 8.16
CA ASP A 4 -10.27 24.56 8.25
C ASP A 4 -11.08 23.33 7.82
N ARG A 5 -10.50 22.45 6.97
CA ARG A 5 -11.14 21.20 6.54
C ARG A 5 -10.88 20.04 7.48
N VAL A 6 -9.71 20.01 8.13
CA VAL A 6 -9.40 19.04 9.17
C VAL A 6 -10.39 19.19 10.33
N GLU A 7 -10.63 20.41 10.78
CA GLU A 7 -11.54 20.68 11.91
C GLU A 7 -12.99 20.25 11.64
N LEU A 8 -13.44 20.29 10.38
CA LEU A 8 -14.82 19.92 10.00
C LEU A 8 -15.01 18.41 9.77
N ALA A 9 -13.94 17.68 9.40
CA ALA A 9 -14.03 16.31 8.91
C ALA A 9 -13.39 15.27 9.83
N PHE A 10 -12.46 15.68 10.70
CA PHE A 10 -11.71 14.80 11.57
C PHE A 10 -11.98 15.13 13.04
N LYS A 11 -11.82 14.13 13.91
CA LYS A 11 -11.76 14.39 15.35
C LYS A 11 -10.53 15.27 15.64
N PRO A 12 -10.57 16.10 16.70
CA PRO A 12 -9.41 16.88 17.11
C PRO A 12 -8.17 16.00 17.27
N LEU A 13 -6.99 16.54 16.91
CA LEU A 13 -5.68 15.88 17.04
C LEU A 13 -5.50 14.58 16.24
N THR A 14 -6.41 14.29 15.30
CA THR A 14 -6.36 13.06 14.49
C THR A 14 -5.52 13.24 13.20
N VAL A 15 -5.13 14.47 12.88
CA VAL A 15 -4.26 14.79 11.74
C VAL A 15 -3.10 15.65 12.25
N PRO A 16 -1.86 15.12 12.33
CA PRO A 16 -0.69 15.88 12.76
C PRO A 16 -0.36 17.02 11.79
N GLU A 17 0.20 18.12 12.31
CA GLU A 17 0.59 19.30 11.51
C GLU A 17 1.54 18.93 10.37
N GLU A 18 2.53 18.07 10.62
CA GLU A 18 3.47 17.58 9.60
C GLU A 18 2.76 16.88 8.42
N THR A 19 1.61 16.25 8.67
CA THR A 19 0.78 15.64 7.62
C THR A 19 0.06 16.69 6.79
N ILE A 20 -0.44 17.73 7.44
CA ILE A 20 -1.10 18.88 6.78
C ILE A 20 -0.08 19.62 5.91
N ASP A 21 1.13 19.84 6.42
CA ASP A 21 2.23 20.46 5.70
C ASP A 21 2.58 19.68 4.44
N LEU A 22 2.68 18.35 4.55
CA LEU A 22 2.91 17.49 3.39
C LEU A 22 1.78 17.62 2.35
N ILE A 23 0.51 17.62 2.77
CA ILE A 23 -0.63 17.79 1.86
C ILE A 23 -0.58 19.16 1.18
N ALA A 24 -0.31 20.23 1.94
CA ALA A 24 -0.21 21.58 1.43
C ALA A 24 0.94 21.72 0.42
N GLU A 25 2.10 21.12 0.74
CA GLU A 25 3.25 21.09 -0.16
C GLU A 25 2.91 20.36 -1.47
N LEU A 26 2.29 19.19 -1.39
CA LEU A 26 1.88 18.42 -2.56
C LEU A 26 0.87 19.18 -3.43
N ALA A 27 -0.11 19.83 -2.81
CA ALA A 27 -1.09 20.65 -3.51
C ALA A 27 -0.50 21.91 -4.15
N SER A 28 0.49 22.52 -3.50
CA SER A 28 1.25 23.64 -4.05
C SER A 28 1.97 23.25 -5.34
N ILE A 29 2.58 22.06 -5.39
CA ILE A 29 3.24 21.57 -6.62
C ILE A 29 2.23 21.39 -7.76
N GLU A 30 1.01 20.95 -7.45
CA GLU A 30 -0.08 20.81 -8.42
C GLU A 30 -0.80 22.16 -8.70
N GLY A 31 -0.08 23.27 -8.61
CA GLY A 31 -0.59 24.61 -8.93
C GLY A 31 -1.46 25.25 -7.85
N GLY A 32 -1.32 24.84 -6.59
CA GLY A 32 -2.14 25.33 -5.48
C GLY A 32 -3.58 24.79 -5.53
N ASN A 33 -3.77 23.58 -6.05
CA ASN A 33 -5.10 23.01 -6.26
C ASN A 33 -5.73 22.56 -4.93
N ALA A 34 -6.58 23.42 -4.36
CA ALA A 34 -7.31 23.13 -3.14
C ALA A 34 -8.21 21.88 -3.21
N ARG A 35 -8.76 21.56 -4.40
CA ARG A 35 -9.55 20.33 -4.58
C ARG A 35 -8.66 19.10 -4.43
N PHE A 36 -7.45 19.15 -4.97
CA PHE A 36 -6.48 18.07 -4.80
C PHE A 36 -6.05 17.90 -3.35
N ALA A 37 -5.84 19.00 -2.60
CA ALA A 37 -5.55 18.93 -1.16
C ALA A 37 -6.69 18.25 -0.37
N ILE A 38 -7.95 18.60 -0.65
CA ILE A 38 -9.12 18.00 -0.01
C ILE A 38 -9.23 16.52 -0.35
N GLU A 39 -9.03 16.15 -1.61
CA GLU A 39 -9.05 14.76 -2.06
C GLU A 39 -7.95 13.93 -1.37
N LEU A 40 -6.73 14.46 -1.27
CA LEU A 40 -5.64 13.81 -0.57
C LEU A 40 -5.97 13.60 0.91
N LEU A 41 -6.49 14.62 1.58
CA LEU A 41 -6.86 14.54 2.99
C LEU A 41 -7.96 13.49 3.21
N TRP A 42 -9.00 13.48 2.37
CA TRP A 42 -10.09 12.51 2.47
C TRP A 42 -9.59 11.07 2.27
N ARG A 43 -8.78 10.82 1.22
CA ARG A 43 -8.20 9.50 0.96
C ARG A 43 -7.22 9.07 2.05
N ALA A 44 -6.38 9.97 2.55
CA ALA A 44 -5.46 9.68 3.64
C ALA A 44 -6.22 9.27 4.90
N GLY A 45 -7.35 9.93 5.21
CA GLY A 45 -8.28 9.49 6.25
C GLY A 45 -8.79 8.06 6.03
N LYS A 46 -9.18 7.70 4.81
CA LYS A 46 -9.60 6.33 4.48
C LYS A 46 -8.47 5.30 4.63
N TYR A 47 -7.22 5.66 4.31
CA TYR A 47 -6.08 4.79 4.56
C TYR A 47 -5.81 4.62 6.06
N ALA A 48 -5.94 5.69 6.85
CA ALA A 48 -5.80 5.61 8.30
C ALA A 48 -6.89 4.75 8.94
N ASP A 49 -8.15 4.88 8.49
CA ASP A 49 -9.28 4.03 8.91
C ASP A 49 -9.02 2.55 8.56
N ALA A 50 -8.61 2.28 7.32
CA ALA A 50 -8.41 0.93 6.83
C ALA A 50 -7.25 0.20 7.51
N GLU A 51 -6.27 0.95 8.03
CA GLU A 51 -5.10 0.42 8.75
C GLU A 51 -5.23 0.56 10.27
N ASP A 52 -6.41 0.98 10.77
CA ASP A 52 -6.72 1.16 12.19
C ASP A 52 -5.67 2.00 12.95
N LEU A 53 -5.15 3.04 12.30
CA LEU A 53 -4.05 3.84 12.86
C LEU A 53 -4.53 4.84 13.92
N GLY A 54 -5.82 5.17 13.92
CA GLY A 54 -6.42 6.20 14.78
C GLY A 54 -5.93 7.63 14.50
N VAL A 55 -4.93 7.82 13.64
CA VAL A 55 -4.30 9.09 13.25
C VAL A 55 -3.93 9.03 11.76
N VAL A 56 -4.12 10.13 11.04
CA VAL A 56 -3.71 10.25 9.63
C VAL A 56 -2.23 10.60 9.56
N LEU A 57 -1.39 9.60 9.31
CA LEU A 57 0.07 9.79 9.20
C LEU A 57 0.51 10.24 7.79
N PRO A 58 1.71 10.83 7.62
CA PRO A 58 2.25 11.18 6.30
C PRO A 58 2.30 10.02 5.30
N GLU A 59 2.52 8.79 5.77
CA GLU A 59 2.48 7.59 4.92
C GLU A 59 1.06 7.30 4.36
N CYS A 60 -0.01 7.73 5.04
CA CYS A 60 -1.37 7.69 4.49
C CYS A 60 -1.53 8.64 3.31
N VAL A 61 -0.89 9.82 3.38
CA VAL A 61 -0.87 10.80 2.28
C VAL A 61 -0.09 10.25 1.09
N ARG A 62 1.07 9.63 1.32
CA ARG A 62 1.85 8.97 0.25
C ARG A 62 1.05 7.86 -0.46
N LYS A 63 0.29 7.06 0.29
CA LYS A 63 -0.67 6.08 -0.28
C LYS A 63 -1.77 6.76 -1.07
N ALA A 64 -2.33 7.85 -0.56
CA ALA A 64 -3.34 8.65 -1.25
C ALA A 64 -2.83 9.18 -2.59
N VAL A 65 -1.61 9.72 -2.65
CA VAL A 65 -1.02 10.18 -3.92
C VAL A 65 -0.89 9.04 -4.92
N SER A 66 -0.27 7.91 -4.53
CA SER A 66 -0.12 6.74 -5.41
C SER A 66 -1.45 6.17 -5.90
N SER A 67 -2.54 6.43 -5.16
CA SER A 67 -3.89 6.01 -5.52
C SER A 67 -4.52 6.88 -6.63
N ILE A 68 -4.08 8.13 -6.76
CA ILE A 68 -4.58 9.11 -7.74
C ILE A 68 -3.70 9.07 -9.00
N PHE A 69 -2.38 9.21 -8.81
CA PHE A 69 -1.40 9.27 -9.88
C PHE A 69 -0.22 8.33 -9.58
N ALA A 70 0.23 7.56 -10.59
CA ALA A 70 1.53 6.90 -10.54
C ALA A 70 2.58 7.87 -11.09
N LEU A 71 3.13 8.71 -10.20
CA LEU A 71 4.07 9.77 -10.57
C LEU A 71 5.43 9.20 -10.99
N VAL A 72 5.85 8.12 -10.35
CA VAL A 72 7.08 7.39 -10.63
C VAL A 72 6.84 6.44 -11.79
N LYS A 73 7.33 6.83 -12.98
CA LYS A 73 7.20 6.01 -14.19
C LYS A 73 8.21 4.86 -14.15
N LYS A 74 7.79 3.70 -14.67
CA LYS A 74 8.69 2.54 -14.84
C LYS A 74 9.88 2.85 -15.73
N SER A 75 9.72 3.75 -16.71
CA SER A 75 10.82 4.24 -17.57
C SER A 75 11.89 4.96 -16.76
N ASP A 76 11.49 5.79 -15.81
CA ASP A 76 12.39 6.62 -15.02
C ASP A 76 13.14 5.74 -14.01
N LEU A 77 12.49 4.71 -13.49
CA LEU A 77 13.17 3.70 -12.66
C LEU A 77 14.14 2.82 -13.45
N ALA A 78 13.89 2.60 -14.75
CA ALA A 78 14.73 1.76 -15.59
C ALA A 78 16.09 2.41 -15.87
N THR A 79 16.15 3.74 -15.96
CA THR A 79 17.37 4.52 -16.24
C THR A 79 18.32 4.61 -15.05
N LEU A 80 17.82 4.39 -13.83
CA LEU A 80 18.64 4.43 -12.61
C LEU A 80 19.73 3.35 -12.61
N SER A 81 20.94 3.73 -12.21
CA SER A 81 22.03 2.82 -11.92
C SER A 81 21.73 1.91 -10.73
N LEU A 82 22.53 0.86 -10.53
CA LEU A 82 22.36 -0.06 -9.41
C LEU A 82 22.35 0.68 -8.06
N HIS A 83 23.35 1.52 -7.80
CA HIS A 83 23.44 2.21 -6.51
C HIS A 83 22.32 3.25 -6.33
N GLU A 84 21.83 3.88 -7.39
CA GLU A 84 20.65 4.76 -7.31
C GLU A 84 19.38 3.98 -6.95
N LYS A 85 19.22 2.77 -7.48
CA LYS A 85 18.10 1.88 -7.13
C LYS A 85 18.19 1.41 -5.68
N LEU A 86 19.38 1.05 -5.22
CA LEU A 86 19.62 0.66 -3.82
C LEU A 86 19.39 1.84 -2.87
N PHE A 87 19.83 3.04 -3.26
CA PHE A 87 19.59 4.28 -2.50
C PHE A 87 18.09 4.59 -2.42
N LEU A 88 17.38 4.51 -3.55
CA LEU A 88 15.94 4.69 -3.61
C LEU A 88 15.18 3.64 -2.78
N LEU A 89 15.65 2.38 -2.77
CA LEU A 89 15.10 1.33 -1.91
C LEU A 89 15.31 1.63 -0.43
N GLY A 90 16.49 2.15 -0.05
CA GLY A 90 16.78 2.61 1.30
C GLY A 90 15.82 3.72 1.74
N ILE A 91 15.63 4.74 0.90
CA ILE A 91 14.65 5.81 1.13
C ILE A 91 13.23 5.25 1.27
N ALA A 92 12.82 4.34 0.38
CA ALA A 92 11.49 3.75 0.40
C ALA A 92 11.23 2.97 1.70
N ARG A 93 12.22 2.21 2.19
CA ARG A 93 12.12 1.48 3.45
C ARG A 93 12.15 2.43 4.65
N PHE A 94 12.96 3.50 4.62
CA PHE A 94 12.97 4.52 5.66
C PHE A 94 11.57 5.11 5.91
N PHE A 95 10.88 5.59 4.87
CA PHE A 95 9.53 6.16 5.04
C PHE A 95 8.46 5.13 5.39
N LYS A 96 8.66 3.86 5.00
CA LYS A 96 7.77 2.77 5.38
C LYS A 96 7.91 2.41 6.86
N GLU A 97 9.12 2.47 7.41
CA GLU A 97 9.41 2.17 8.82
C GLU A 97 9.11 3.36 9.74
N ASN A 98 9.21 4.59 9.22
CA ASN A 98 8.93 5.83 9.92
C ASN A 98 7.67 6.49 9.33
N MET A 99 6.53 5.84 9.53
CA MET A 99 5.26 6.23 8.87
C MET A 99 4.76 7.62 9.27
N ASP A 100 5.15 8.07 10.46
CA ASP A 100 4.86 9.36 11.08
C ASP A 100 5.71 10.51 10.53
N ARG A 101 6.80 10.22 9.80
CA ARG A 101 7.72 11.23 9.26
C ARG A 101 7.34 11.64 7.83
N ALA A 102 7.15 12.93 7.59
CA ALA A 102 6.98 13.47 6.24
C ALA A 102 8.32 13.70 5.54
N TYR A 103 9.37 14.01 6.30
CA TYR A 103 10.69 14.38 5.79
C TYR A 103 11.82 13.49 6.30
N ALA A 104 12.82 13.30 5.44
CA ALA A 104 14.07 12.62 5.72
C ALA A 104 15.25 13.55 5.42
N SER A 105 16.30 13.47 6.24
CA SER A 105 17.60 14.06 5.93
C SER A 105 18.43 13.14 5.03
N LEU A 106 19.41 13.69 4.32
CA LEU A 106 20.38 12.88 3.58
C LEU A 106 21.04 11.85 4.51
N THR A 107 21.51 12.25 5.70
CA THR A 107 22.18 11.35 6.66
C THR A 107 21.30 10.16 7.07
N GLU A 108 19.99 10.34 7.26
CA GLU A 108 19.06 9.24 7.54
C GLU A 108 18.94 8.30 6.32
N ALA A 109 18.83 8.87 5.12
CA ALA A 109 18.79 8.11 3.88
C ALA A 109 20.08 7.30 3.65
N GLU A 110 21.23 7.87 4.01
CA GLU A 110 22.54 7.20 3.91
C GLU A 110 22.65 6.01 4.83
N LYS A 111 22.17 6.13 6.08
CA LYS A 111 22.11 5.01 7.03
C LYS A 111 21.22 3.89 6.50
N ALA A 112 20.03 4.23 6.00
CA ALA A 112 19.12 3.26 5.41
C ALA A 112 19.76 2.58 4.19
N TYR A 113 20.41 3.34 3.32
CA TYR A 113 21.14 2.82 2.16
C TYR A 113 22.29 1.89 2.52
N ALA A 114 23.07 2.20 3.55
CA ALA A 114 24.17 1.34 4.00
C ALA A 114 23.67 -0.07 4.37
N ILE A 115 22.53 -0.16 5.06
CA ILE A 115 21.86 -1.43 5.39
C ILE A 115 21.48 -2.20 4.11
N ILE A 116 20.96 -1.50 3.09
CA ILE A 116 20.66 -2.12 1.79
C ILE A 116 21.92 -2.60 1.09
N CYS A 117 23.01 -1.83 1.13
CA CYS A 117 24.27 -2.25 0.55
C CYS A 117 24.82 -3.53 1.20
N GLU A 118 24.70 -3.66 2.53
CA GLU A 118 25.03 -4.88 3.26
C GLU A 118 24.17 -6.08 2.83
N GLU A 119 22.85 -5.90 2.75
CA GLU A 119 21.90 -6.94 2.30
C GLU A 119 22.21 -7.46 0.88
N PHE A 120 22.69 -6.56 0.01
CA PHE A 120 23.04 -6.88 -1.38
C PHE A 120 24.53 -7.19 -1.58
N ASN A 121 25.33 -7.24 -0.50
CA ASN A 121 26.77 -7.48 -0.51
C ASN A 121 27.54 -6.57 -1.49
N VAL A 122 27.24 -5.27 -1.47
CA VAL A 122 27.91 -4.24 -2.26
C VAL A 122 28.49 -3.16 -1.34
N GLN A 123 29.60 -2.56 -1.74
CA GLN A 123 30.21 -1.48 -0.95
C GLN A 123 29.40 -0.18 -1.11
N PRO A 124 29.03 0.50 -0.01
CA PRO A 124 28.30 1.76 -0.08
C PRO A 124 29.16 2.87 -0.69
N HIS A 125 28.51 3.75 -1.44
CA HIS A 125 29.16 4.95 -1.97
C HIS A 125 29.25 6.07 -0.92
N THR A 126 30.14 7.04 -1.17
CA THR A 126 30.40 8.17 -0.27
C THR A 126 29.23 9.16 -0.22
N HIS A 127 29.18 9.95 0.85
CA HIS A 127 28.18 11.02 1.05
C HIS A 127 28.01 11.93 -0.17
N THR A 128 29.11 12.42 -0.74
CA THR A 128 29.10 13.28 -1.93
C THR A 128 28.47 12.60 -3.15
N GLN A 129 28.61 11.28 -3.29
CA GLN A 129 28.01 10.52 -4.38
C GLN A 129 26.51 10.30 -4.13
N LEU A 130 26.11 10.03 -2.89
CA LEU A 130 24.70 9.89 -2.50
C LEU A 130 23.94 11.22 -2.65
N TRP A 131 24.60 12.35 -2.39
CA TRP A 131 24.08 13.67 -2.73
C TRP A 131 23.75 13.81 -4.21
N LYS A 132 24.64 13.35 -5.12
CA LYS A 132 24.37 13.36 -6.58
C LYS A 132 23.19 12.46 -6.94
N TYR A 133 23.05 11.30 -6.30
CA TYR A 133 21.89 10.44 -6.51
C TYR A 133 20.61 11.10 -6.04
N LEU A 134 20.62 11.78 -4.89
CA LEU A 134 19.48 12.56 -4.41
C LEU A 134 19.10 13.68 -5.39
N GLN A 135 20.09 14.38 -5.98
CA GLN A 135 19.84 15.37 -7.04
C GLN A 135 19.16 14.73 -8.25
N ASN A 136 19.66 13.60 -8.72
CA ASN A 136 19.10 12.92 -9.88
C ASN A 136 17.65 12.45 -9.62
N LEU A 137 17.40 11.82 -8.46
CA LEU A 137 16.05 11.43 -8.04
C LEU A 137 15.11 12.65 -7.94
N SER A 138 15.63 13.82 -7.56
CA SER A 138 14.86 15.06 -7.52
C SER A 138 14.52 15.57 -8.92
N THR A 139 15.47 15.50 -9.88
CA THR A 139 15.23 15.85 -11.29
C THR A 139 14.17 14.96 -11.92
N LEU A 140 14.14 13.67 -11.55
CA LEU A 140 13.12 12.71 -11.97
C LEU A 140 11.78 12.89 -11.25
N SER A 141 11.63 13.89 -10.38
CA SER A 141 10.42 14.15 -9.57
C SER A 141 10.01 12.99 -8.65
N ILE A 142 10.93 12.08 -8.34
CA ILE A 142 10.71 10.95 -7.42
C ILE A 142 10.76 11.44 -5.97
N VAL A 143 11.75 12.26 -5.67
CA VAL A 143 11.89 12.97 -4.38
C VAL A 143 11.79 14.46 -4.60
N LYS A 144 11.48 15.20 -3.54
CA LYS A 144 11.50 16.66 -3.55
C LYS A 144 12.23 17.18 -2.34
N LYS A 145 13.09 18.19 -2.55
CA LYS A 145 13.74 18.89 -1.45
C LYS A 145 12.73 19.78 -0.73
N ALA A 146 12.71 19.68 0.58
CA ALA A 146 11.95 20.58 1.42
C ALA A 146 12.86 21.75 1.84
N PHE A 147 12.35 22.98 1.72
CA PHE A 147 12.99 24.15 2.31
C PHE A 147 12.19 24.53 3.55
N GLN A 148 12.72 24.29 4.74
CA GLN A 148 12.15 24.88 5.96
C GLN A 148 12.71 26.30 6.13
N GLN A 149 11.83 27.30 6.22
CA GLN A 149 12.20 28.62 6.70
C GLN A 149 12.25 28.59 8.23
N GLN A 150 13.48 28.68 8.77
CA GLN A 150 13.87 28.89 10.18
C GLN A 150 13.57 27.78 11.21
N VAL A 151 14.61 27.07 11.67
CA VAL A 151 15.20 27.14 13.03
C VAL A 151 16.66 26.68 12.93
N ASN A 152 17.58 27.34 13.65
CA ASN A 152 19.01 27.03 13.77
C ASN A 152 19.29 25.53 14.06
N VAL A 153 19.57 24.73 13.04
CA VAL A 153 20.40 23.52 13.10
C VAL A 153 21.04 23.36 11.71
N GLU A 154 22.34 23.06 11.68
CA GLU A 154 23.19 22.85 10.50
C GLU A 154 22.44 22.30 9.29
N GLU A 155 22.59 22.94 8.12
CA GLU A 155 22.00 22.65 6.81
C GLU A 155 21.61 21.18 6.57
N GLN A 156 20.46 20.75 7.10
CA GLN A 156 19.91 19.44 6.78
C GLN A 156 19.19 19.58 5.45
N HIS A 157 19.76 19.00 4.40
CA HIS A 157 19.06 18.83 3.14
C HIS A 157 17.90 17.84 3.34
N LEU A 158 16.78 18.34 3.84
CA LEU A 158 15.55 17.59 4.02
C LEU A 158 14.89 17.35 2.67
N PHE A 159 14.31 16.17 2.53
CA PHE A 159 13.53 15.82 1.35
C PHE A 159 12.35 14.94 1.73
N THR A 160 11.36 14.88 0.84
CA THR A 160 10.19 14.03 0.95
C THR A 160 9.97 13.24 -0.34
N CYS A 161 9.24 12.13 -0.23
CA CYS A 161 8.76 11.37 -1.40
C CYS A 161 7.33 11.82 -1.72
N ARG A 162 7.09 12.15 -3.00
CA ARG A 162 5.77 12.65 -3.43
C ARG A 162 4.69 11.59 -3.33
N GLU A 163 5.06 10.33 -3.50
CA GLU A 163 4.16 9.19 -3.43
C GLU A 163 4.82 8.01 -2.70
N ARG A 164 4.05 6.96 -2.44
CA ARG A 164 4.60 5.75 -1.82
C ARG A 164 5.53 5.05 -2.79
N LEU A 165 6.81 5.00 -2.45
CA LEU A 165 7.80 4.30 -3.25
C LEU A 165 7.61 2.78 -3.18
N PRO A 166 7.83 2.05 -4.29
CA PRO A 166 7.82 0.60 -4.26
C PRO A 166 8.91 0.10 -3.32
N THR A 167 8.55 -0.77 -2.38
CA THR A 167 9.49 -1.41 -1.43
C THR A 167 9.81 -2.86 -1.81
N ASN A 168 9.10 -3.41 -2.81
CA ASN A 168 9.21 -4.77 -3.31
C ASN A 168 9.82 -4.82 -4.72
N TRP A 169 10.91 -4.08 -4.94
CA TRP A 169 11.69 -4.19 -6.17
C TRP A 169 12.10 -5.65 -6.29
N LYS A 170 11.63 -6.35 -7.34
CA LYS A 170 11.87 -7.79 -7.50
C LYS A 170 13.36 -8.02 -7.28
N GLU A 171 13.71 -8.65 -6.16
CA GLU A 171 15.06 -9.11 -5.83
C GLU A 171 15.62 -10.02 -6.95
N ASN A 172 14.72 -10.53 -7.80
CA ASN A 172 14.97 -11.36 -8.97
C ASN A 172 15.08 -10.59 -10.30
N SER A 173 15.23 -9.25 -10.30
CA SER A 173 15.51 -8.54 -11.55
C SER A 173 16.94 -8.91 -12.02
N PRO A 174 17.18 -9.14 -13.32
CA PRO A 174 18.51 -9.54 -13.83
C PRO A 174 19.64 -8.59 -13.44
N GLN A 175 19.31 -7.32 -13.16
CA GLN A 175 20.25 -6.28 -12.73
C GLN A 175 20.71 -6.46 -11.28
N PHE A 176 19.86 -7.00 -10.39
CA PHE A 176 20.23 -7.35 -9.01
C PHE A 176 20.85 -8.76 -8.93
N LEU A 177 20.47 -9.68 -9.83
CA LEU A 177 20.96 -11.06 -9.85
C LEU A 177 22.40 -11.20 -10.37
N LYS A 178 22.87 -10.31 -11.26
CA LYS A 178 24.23 -10.40 -11.85
C LYS A 178 25.38 -10.28 -10.83
N LYS A 179 25.14 -9.79 -9.60
CA LYS A 179 26.14 -9.72 -8.52
C LYS A 179 25.90 -10.68 -7.34
N LYS A 180 24.80 -11.46 -7.34
CA LYS A 180 24.58 -12.57 -6.37
C LYS A 180 25.40 -13.84 -6.68
N GLY A 181 26.43 -13.71 -7.51
CA GLY A 181 27.37 -14.80 -7.80
C GLY A 181 28.53 -14.81 -6.81
N LEU A 182 28.37 -15.56 -5.72
CA LEU A 182 29.33 -16.54 -5.19
C LEU A 182 28.90 -16.99 -3.79
N THR A 183 28.71 -18.30 -3.68
CA THR A 183 28.72 -19.13 -2.49
C THR A 183 29.76 -18.69 -1.45
N GLN A 184 29.31 -18.33 -0.24
CA GLN A 184 29.99 -18.68 1.01
C GLN A 184 29.07 -18.38 2.20
N THR A 185 28.87 -19.40 3.03
CA THR A 185 28.33 -19.29 4.39
C THR A 185 29.21 -18.33 5.20
N VAL A 186 28.70 -17.14 5.49
CA VAL A 186 29.35 -16.22 6.44
C VAL A 186 28.57 -16.28 7.75
N GLN A 187 29.28 -16.62 8.83
CA GLN A 187 28.76 -16.62 10.19
C GLN A 187 28.25 -15.23 10.55
N TYR A 188 26.96 -15.14 10.86
CA TYR A 188 26.31 -13.93 11.36
C TYR A 188 26.79 -13.63 12.78
N ASN A 189 27.34 -12.44 13.00
CA ASN A 189 27.63 -11.93 14.34
C ASN A 189 26.33 -11.54 15.05
N LYS A 190 26.25 -11.90 16.34
CA LYS A 190 25.09 -11.87 17.25
C LYS A 190 24.43 -10.50 17.50
N ALA A 191 24.86 -9.41 16.85
CA ALA A 191 24.37 -8.06 17.15
C ALA A 191 23.17 -7.60 16.31
N HIS A 192 22.80 -8.30 15.22
CA HIS A 192 21.71 -7.88 14.33
C HIS A 192 20.62 -8.97 14.24
N MET A 193 19.98 -9.30 15.37
CA MET A 193 18.89 -10.28 15.43
C MET A 193 17.49 -9.73 15.09
N HIS A 194 17.31 -8.41 15.01
CA HIS A 194 15.98 -7.82 14.76
C HIS A 194 15.60 -7.72 13.27
N LEU A 195 16.53 -7.38 12.37
CA LEU A 195 16.24 -7.29 10.93
C LEU A 195 16.16 -8.66 10.22
N PHE A 196 16.84 -9.69 10.75
CA PHE A 196 16.83 -11.04 10.17
C PHE A 196 15.54 -11.81 10.44
N HIS A 197 14.86 -11.53 11.57
CA HIS A 197 13.56 -12.12 11.88
C HIS A 197 12.48 -11.72 10.87
N HIS A 198 12.49 -10.46 10.41
CA HIS A 198 11.50 -9.99 9.44
C HIS A 198 11.65 -10.66 8.07
N ILE A 199 12.87 -10.81 7.53
CA ILE A 199 13.08 -11.40 6.20
C ILE A 199 12.74 -12.91 6.19
N LEU A 200 13.07 -13.63 7.26
CA LEU A 200 12.68 -15.04 7.43
C LEU A 200 11.17 -15.21 7.68
N GLN A 201 10.53 -14.32 8.46
CA GLN A 201 9.08 -14.29 8.63
C GLN A 201 8.34 -13.94 7.32
N TRP A 202 8.86 -13.02 6.50
CA TRP A 202 8.29 -12.66 5.20
C TRP A 202 8.33 -13.82 4.19
N ARG A 203 9.43 -14.59 4.15
CA ARG A 203 9.51 -15.82 3.33
C ARG A 203 8.61 -16.95 3.84
N GLN A 204 8.45 -17.10 5.15
CA GLN A 204 7.52 -18.08 5.73
C GLN A 204 6.04 -17.70 5.52
N LYS A 205 5.67 -16.42 5.57
CA LYS A 205 4.29 -15.94 5.34
C LYS A 205 3.82 -16.15 3.89
N LEU A 206 4.70 -15.94 2.90
CA LEU A 206 4.38 -16.20 1.48
C LEU A 206 4.14 -17.70 1.20
N ALA A 207 4.82 -18.60 1.92
CA ALA A 207 4.68 -20.05 1.73
C ALA A 207 3.39 -20.62 2.33
N ASN A 208 2.81 -19.98 3.35
CA ASN A 208 1.65 -20.49 4.10
C ASN A 208 0.33 -19.76 3.81
N CYS A 209 0.29 -18.84 2.83
CA CYS A 209 -0.94 -18.11 2.52
C CYS A 209 -1.96 -19.00 1.78
N PRO A 210 -3.16 -19.23 2.34
CA PRO A 210 -4.18 -20.08 1.70
C PRO A 210 -4.71 -19.50 0.38
N LEU A 211 -4.66 -18.17 0.21
CA LEU A 211 -5.13 -17.48 -1.00
C LEU A 211 -4.08 -17.43 -2.12
N CYS A 212 -2.80 -17.64 -1.80
CA CYS A 212 -1.77 -17.79 -2.83
C CYS A 212 -1.70 -19.20 -3.40
N SER A 213 -2.07 -20.20 -2.60
CA SER A 213 -2.04 -21.61 -2.96
C SER A 213 -3.44 -22.15 -3.23
N LEU A 214 -4.27 -21.37 -3.93
CA LEU A 214 -5.60 -21.79 -4.34
C LEU A 214 -5.49 -22.89 -5.38
N ASP A 215 -6.15 -24.03 -5.13
CA ASP A 215 -6.26 -25.11 -6.10
C ASP A 215 -7.40 -24.82 -7.08
N LEU A 216 -7.09 -24.02 -8.10
CA LEU A 216 -8.06 -23.52 -9.07
C LEU A 216 -8.82 -24.62 -9.84
N GLN A 217 -8.35 -25.87 -9.82
CA GLN A 217 -9.05 -26.99 -10.47
C GLN A 217 -10.26 -27.48 -9.68
N ASN A 218 -10.24 -27.30 -8.35
CA ASN A 218 -11.26 -27.81 -7.43
C ASN A 218 -12.19 -26.70 -6.90
N GLU A 219 -11.89 -25.43 -7.18
CA GLU A 219 -12.70 -24.28 -6.74
C GLU A 219 -13.73 -23.88 -7.80
N LYS A 220 -14.94 -23.47 -7.36
CA LYS A 220 -15.95 -22.90 -8.27
C LYS A 220 -15.60 -21.43 -8.57
N ILE A 221 -14.99 -21.19 -9.73
CA ILE A 221 -14.57 -19.86 -10.20
C ILE A 221 -15.72 -19.23 -11.01
N PHE A 222 -16.04 -17.97 -10.69
CA PHE A 222 -17.02 -17.16 -11.41
C PHE A 222 -16.37 -16.15 -12.36
N TYR A 223 -15.16 -15.68 -12.05
CA TYR A 223 -14.44 -14.72 -12.87
C TYR A 223 -12.93 -14.83 -12.65
N GLN A 224 -12.14 -14.56 -13.69
CA GLN A 224 -10.68 -14.46 -13.59
C GLN A 224 -10.10 -13.55 -14.68
N ASP A 225 -9.23 -12.62 -14.29
CA ASP A 225 -8.41 -11.80 -15.20
C ASP A 225 -6.93 -11.82 -14.77
N ASP A 226 -6.08 -10.92 -15.28
CA ASP A 226 -4.66 -10.84 -14.91
C ASP A 226 -4.41 -10.48 -13.43
N SER A 227 -5.38 -9.85 -12.77
CA SER A 227 -5.24 -9.23 -11.44
C SER A 227 -6.07 -9.91 -10.37
N PHE A 228 -7.24 -10.44 -10.71
CA PHE A 228 -8.28 -10.88 -9.79
C PHE A 228 -8.83 -12.26 -10.14
N ILE A 229 -9.34 -12.94 -9.12
CA ILE A 229 -10.14 -14.15 -9.24
C ILE A 229 -11.37 -13.97 -8.34
N VAL A 230 -12.56 -14.26 -8.86
CA VAL A 230 -13.79 -14.38 -8.06
C VAL A 230 -14.17 -15.84 -7.98
N LEU A 231 -14.32 -16.35 -6.75
CA LEU A 231 -14.60 -17.76 -6.50
C LEU A 231 -15.52 -17.94 -5.30
N ARG A 232 -16.18 -19.10 -5.21
CA ARG A 232 -17.02 -19.45 -4.07
C ARG A 232 -16.16 -19.67 -2.83
N THR A 233 -16.57 -19.15 -1.67
CA THR A 233 -15.88 -19.41 -0.40
C THR A 233 -16.02 -20.89 0.01
N LYS A 234 -14.97 -21.48 0.58
CA LYS A 234 -14.94 -22.90 0.99
C LYS A 234 -16.04 -23.29 1.98
N ASN A 235 -16.40 -22.38 2.89
CA ASN A 235 -17.50 -22.58 3.82
C ASN A 235 -18.54 -21.46 3.63
N PRO A 236 -19.71 -21.77 3.07
CA PRO A 236 -20.76 -20.78 2.84
C PRO A 236 -21.57 -20.44 4.09
N LYS A 237 -21.35 -21.09 5.25
CA LYS A 237 -21.95 -20.72 6.55
C LYS A 237 -23.49 -20.60 6.54
N GLY A 238 -24.15 -21.55 5.88
CA GLY A 238 -25.61 -21.57 5.75
C GLY A 238 -26.18 -20.69 4.63
N HIS A 239 -25.37 -19.83 4.01
CA HIS A 239 -25.77 -19.09 2.80
C HIS A 239 -25.85 -20.01 1.58
N ARG A 240 -26.74 -19.68 0.63
CA ARG A 240 -26.87 -20.46 -0.61
C ARG A 240 -25.63 -20.29 -1.51
N GLU A 241 -25.14 -19.07 -1.61
CA GLU A 241 -23.89 -18.73 -2.26
C GLU A 241 -23.12 -17.78 -1.34
N ARG A 242 -21.80 -17.87 -1.35
CA ARG A 242 -20.94 -16.89 -0.70
C ARG A 242 -19.68 -16.82 -1.54
N ILE A 243 -19.33 -15.63 -2.03
CA ILE A 243 -18.25 -15.47 -2.99
C ILE A 243 -17.20 -14.50 -2.45
N MET A 244 -15.98 -14.65 -2.92
CA MET A 244 -14.90 -13.72 -2.62
C MET A 244 -14.14 -13.35 -3.87
N ILE A 245 -13.69 -12.11 -3.93
CA ILE A 245 -12.71 -11.64 -4.90
C ILE A 245 -11.34 -11.61 -4.23
N VAL A 246 -10.33 -12.15 -4.90
CA VAL A 246 -8.96 -12.27 -4.40
C VAL A 246 -8.03 -11.59 -5.38
N TYR A 247 -7.13 -10.74 -4.88
CA TYR A 247 -6.05 -10.20 -5.71
C TYR A 247 -4.98 -11.26 -5.91
N LYS A 248 -4.58 -11.56 -7.15
CA LYS A 248 -3.66 -12.68 -7.44
C LYS A 248 -2.29 -12.53 -6.80
N ARG A 249 -1.84 -11.30 -6.53
CA ARG A 249 -0.55 -11.04 -5.88
C ARG A 249 -0.75 -11.00 -4.36
N HIS A 250 0.19 -11.58 -3.63
CA HIS A 250 0.23 -11.51 -2.18
C HIS A 250 0.52 -10.08 -1.71
N GLN A 251 -0.54 -9.32 -1.47
CA GLN A 251 -0.49 -7.97 -0.94
C GLN A 251 -1.60 -7.82 0.09
N HIS A 252 -1.32 -7.24 1.24
CA HIS A 252 -2.33 -6.92 2.25
C HIS A 252 -3.28 -5.80 1.77
N THR A 253 -2.74 -4.84 1.00
CA THR A 253 -3.50 -3.71 0.43
C THR A 253 -3.20 -3.56 -1.06
N ILE A 254 -4.18 -3.07 -1.83
CA ILE A 254 -4.05 -2.85 -3.27
C ILE A 254 -4.26 -1.38 -3.65
N PRO A 255 -3.77 -0.93 -4.82
CA PRO A 255 -4.03 0.43 -5.29
C PRO A 255 -5.53 0.72 -5.41
N TYR A 256 -5.97 1.94 -5.10
CA TYR A 256 -7.40 2.31 -5.12
C TYR A 256 -8.08 2.04 -6.47
N LYS A 257 -7.41 2.28 -7.61
CA LYS A 257 -7.97 1.93 -8.93
C LYS A 257 -8.26 0.43 -9.07
N ALA A 258 -7.39 -0.41 -8.52
CA ALA A 258 -7.59 -1.85 -8.50
C ALA A 258 -8.72 -2.24 -7.53
N TYR A 259 -8.84 -1.54 -6.40
CA TYR A 259 -9.93 -1.69 -5.45
C TYR A 259 -11.30 -1.34 -6.07
N GLU A 260 -11.43 -0.18 -6.73
CA GLU A 260 -12.63 0.22 -7.47
C GLU A 260 -12.98 -0.79 -8.56
N HIS A 261 -11.97 -1.25 -9.32
CA HIS A 261 -12.18 -2.29 -10.32
C HIS A 261 -12.69 -3.60 -9.70
N ALA A 262 -12.12 -4.01 -8.56
CA ALA A 262 -12.57 -5.19 -7.82
C ALA A 262 -14.01 -5.06 -7.34
N LEU A 263 -14.42 -3.89 -6.83
CA LEU A 263 -15.80 -3.63 -6.44
C LEU A 263 -16.76 -3.69 -7.63
N THR A 264 -16.36 -3.18 -8.79
CA THR A 264 -17.16 -3.28 -10.02
C THR A 264 -17.34 -4.73 -10.46
N ILE A 265 -16.24 -5.50 -10.55
CA ILE A 265 -16.28 -6.93 -10.88
C ILE A 265 -17.18 -7.68 -9.89
N LEU A 266 -16.95 -7.50 -8.59
CA LEU A 266 -17.68 -8.22 -7.56
C LEU A 266 -19.16 -7.82 -7.51
N SER A 267 -19.49 -6.55 -7.80
CA SER A 267 -20.89 -6.11 -7.94
C SER A 267 -21.56 -6.80 -9.13
N GLN A 268 -20.89 -6.84 -10.29
CA GLN A 268 -21.45 -7.45 -11.50
C GLN A 268 -21.66 -8.95 -11.34
N ILE A 269 -20.62 -9.68 -10.92
CA ILE A 269 -20.69 -11.12 -10.67
C ILE A 269 -21.69 -11.41 -9.55
N GLY A 270 -21.73 -10.58 -8.50
CA GLY A 270 -22.67 -10.73 -7.41
C GLY A 270 -24.14 -10.62 -7.86
N ARG A 271 -24.48 -9.74 -8.82
CA ARG A 271 -25.84 -9.67 -9.38
C ARG A 271 -26.25 -10.99 -10.04
N GLU A 272 -25.33 -11.66 -10.73
CA GLU A 272 -25.58 -12.96 -11.35
C GLU A 272 -25.70 -14.08 -10.32
N VAL A 273 -24.81 -14.10 -9.33
CA VAL A 273 -24.74 -15.14 -8.29
C VAL A 273 -25.89 -15.05 -7.29
N PHE A 274 -26.21 -13.83 -6.84
CA PHE A 274 -27.23 -13.55 -5.83
C PHE A 274 -28.58 -13.16 -6.43
N ASN A 275 -28.87 -13.53 -7.68
CA ASN A 275 -30.11 -13.17 -8.38
C ASN A 275 -31.41 -13.63 -7.68
N TYR A 276 -31.29 -14.55 -6.72
CA TYR A 276 -32.38 -15.06 -5.90
C TYR A 276 -32.68 -14.19 -4.68
N ALA A 277 -31.79 -13.27 -4.32
CA ALA A 277 -31.93 -12.35 -3.21
C ALA A 277 -32.19 -10.93 -3.74
N PRO A 278 -33.08 -10.15 -3.09
CA PRO A 278 -33.39 -8.78 -3.53
C PRO A 278 -32.18 -7.85 -3.40
N LYS A 279 -31.25 -8.16 -2.50
CA LYS A 279 -30.00 -7.43 -2.29
C LYS A 279 -28.93 -8.35 -1.74
N PHE A 280 -27.68 -7.98 -1.96
CA PHE A 280 -26.52 -8.59 -1.33
C PHE A 280 -25.55 -7.50 -0.87
N VAL A 281 -24.60 -7.87 -0.02
CA VAL A 281 -23.65 -6.94 0.59
C VAL A 281 -22.22 -7.35 0.27
N ILE A 282 -21.38 -6.35 0.00
CA ILE A 282 -19.93 -6.49 -0.05
C ILE A 282 -19.39 -6.04 1.30
N LEU A 283 -18.70 -6.94 1.97
CA LEU A 283 -18.22 -6.79 3.33
C LEU A 283 -16.75 -6.38 3.34
N ASP A 284 -16.38 -5.54 4.31
CA ASP A 284 -14.98 -5.36 4.61
C ASP A 284 -14.38 -6.60 5.29
N THR A 285 -13.05 -6.61 5.41
CA THR A 285 -12.30 -7.73 5.97
C THR A 285 -12.11 -7.65 7.48
N THR A 286 -12.91 -6.85 8.21
CA THR A 286 -12.72 -6.63 9.66
C THR A 286 -12.63 -7.94 10.46
N PHE A 287 -13.42 -8.95 10.07
CA PHE A 287 -13.41 -10.27 10.72
C PHE A 287 -12.86 -11.39 9.82
N ALA A 288 -12.06 -11.05 8.81
CA ALA A 288 -11.47 -12.05 7.95
C ALA A 288 -10.45 -12.90 8.71
N SER A 289 -10.47 -14.21 8.47
CA SER A 289 -9.48 -15.14 9.03
C SER A 289 -8.11 -15.00 8.36
N ILE A 290 -8.07 -14.37 7.17
CA ILE A 290 -6.88 -14.21 6.34
C ILE A 290 -6.59 -12.72 6.21
N ASN A 291 -5.75 -12.19 7.09
CA ASN A 291 -5.48 -10.75 7.10
C ASN A 291 -4.32 -10.35 6.19
N ASP A 292 -3.35 -11.22 5.93
CA ASP A 292 -2.14 -10.84 5.17
C ASP A 292 -2.31 -10.82 3.63
N HIS A 293 -3.50 -11.13 3.10
CA HIS A 293 -3.76 -11.17 1.65
C HIS A 293 -5.08 -10.50 1.31
N TRP A 294 -5.03 -9.54 0.39
CA TRP A 294 -6.16 -8.72 0.01
C TRP A 294 -7.26 -9.55 -0.69
N HIS A 295 -8.44 -9.51 -0.11
CA HIS A 295 -9.65 -10.10 -0.65
C HIS A 295 -10.86 -9.32 -0.12
N LEU A 296 -12.01 -9.45 -0.78
CA LEU A 296 -13.30 -9.00 -0.26
C LEU A 296 -14.31 -10.12 -0.38
N VAL A 297 -15.32 -10.11 0.48
CA VAL A 297 -16.40 -11.11 0.48
C VAL A 297 -17.72 -10.45 0.12
N ALA A 298 -18.51 -11.13 -0.70
CA ALA A 298 -19.91 -10.80 -0.91
C ALA A 298 -20.81 -11.95 -0.44
N SER A 299 -21.93 -11.59 0.19
CA SER A 299 -22.94 -12.52 0.68
C SER A 299 -24.34 -11.92 0.54
N ASP A 300 -25.33 -12.79 0.42
CA ASP A 300 -26.73 -12.47 0.70
C ASP A 300 -26.94 -12.17 2.19
N LEU A 301 -28.13 -11.65 2.51
CA LEU A 301 -28.55 -11.30 3.87
C LEU A 301 -29.59 -12.30 4.38
N ASP A 302 -29.25 -13.59 4.42
CA ASP A 302 -30.15 -14.62 4.95
C ASP A 302 -30.13 -14.63 6.50
N PRO A 303 -31.25 -14.30 7.19
CA PRO A 303 -31.33 -14.35 8.65
C PRO A 303 -31.13 -15.73 9.27
N LYS A 304 -31.19 -16.80 8.47
CA LYS A 304 -30.97 -18.18 8.92
C LYS A 304 -29.51 -18.62 8.82
N SER A 305 -28.64 -17.77 8.26
CA SER A 305 -27.22 -18.08 8.12
C SER A 305 -26.49 -18.09 9.46
N ASP A 306 -25.43 -18.90 9.54
CA ASP A 306 -24.67 -19.11 10.78
C ASP A 306 -23.92 -17.84 11.22
N ASP A 307 -23.62 -16.93 10.29
CA ASP A 307 -22.90 -15.68 10.55
C ASP A 307 -23.73 -14.43 10.33
N PHE A 308 -25.06 -14.52 10.39
CA PHE A 308 -25.95 -13.37 10.19
C PHE A 308 -25.60 -12.18 11.10
N ASP A 309 -25.47 -12.41 12.41
CA ASP A 309 -25.12 -11.34 13.37
C ASP A 309 -23.73 -10.75 13.09
N GLN A 310 -22.79 -11.58 12.65
CA GLN A 310 -21.45 -11.13 12.28
C GLN A 310 -21.50 -10.25 11.03
N ILE A 311 -22.31 -10.60 10.03
CA ILE A 311 -22.52 -9.80 8.82
C ILE A 311 -23.10 -8.43 9.18
N LEU A 312 -24.07 -8.36 10.11
CA LEU A 312 -24.64 -7.10 10.58
C LEU A 312 -23.63 -6.23 11.35
N ALA A 313 -22.72 -6.86 12.12
CA ALA A 313 -21.68 -6.18 12.87
C ALA A 313 -20.48 -5.74 12.00
N THR A 314 -20.33 -6.33 10.81
CA THR A 314 -19.27 -5.99 9.85
C THR A 314 -19.67 -4.75 9.07
N ARG A 315 -18.75 -3.81 8.86
CA ARG A 315 -19.04 -2.64 8.03
C ARG A 315 -19.24 -3.08 6.57
N TRP A 316 -20.36 -2.63 6.01
CA TRP A 316 -20.69 -2.88 4.61
C TRP A 316 -20.00 -1.85 3.75
N ILE A 317 -19.13 -2.31 2.85
CA ILE A 317 -18.49 -1.46 1.85
C ILE A 317 -19.54 -0.97 0.86
N LYS A 318 -20.41 -1.88 0.42
CA LYS A 318 -21.44 -1.59 -0.58
C LYS A 318 -22.64 -2.52 -0.39
N VAL A 319 -23.83 -1.96 -0.50
CA VAL A 319 -25.09 -2.73 -0.65
C VAL A 319 -25.45 -2.69 -2.12
N VAL A 320 -25.71 -3.85 -2.73
CA VAL A 320 -26.11 -3.95 -4.13
C VAL A 320 -27.55 -4.44 -4.19
N ASP A 321 -28.40 -3.63 -4.80
CA ASP A 321 -29.82 -3.92 -4.99
C ASP A 321 -30.03 -4.64 -6.32
N ASN A 322 -30.62 -5.83 -6.29
CA ASN A 322 -30.91 -6.65 -7.47
C ASN A 322 -32.30 -6.38 -8.05
N MET A 323 -33.17 -5.63 -7.36
CA MET A 323 -34.54 -5.32 -7.80
C MET A 323 -34.57 -4.29 -8.94
N TYR A 324 -33.51 -3.49 -9.07
CA TYR A 324 -33.35 -2.50 -10.14
C TYR A 324 -32.08 -2.84 -10.91
N ALA A 325 -32.23 -3.47 -12.08
CA ALA A 325 -31.17 -3.44 -13.08
C ALA A 325 -31.05 -1.97 -13.53
N ASP A 326 -29.90 -1.35 -13.27
CA ASP A 326 -29.63 0.02 -13.68
C ASP A 326 -30.01 0.19 -15.16
N GLN A 327 -31.03 1.00 -15.43
CA GLN A 327 -31.34 1.44 -16.79
C GLN A 327 -30.24 2.41 -17.20
N THR A 328 -29.29 1.88 -17.99
CA THR A 328 -28.29 2.56 -18.84
C THR A 328 -27.24 3.45 -18.18
#